data_AF-A0A0E2LQ40-F1
#
_entry.id   AF-A0A0E2LQ40-F1
#
_cell.length_a   1.000
_cell.length_b   1.000
_cell.length_c   1.000
_cell.angle_alpha   90.00
_cell.angle_beta   90.00
_cell.angle_gamma   90.00
#
_symmetry.space_group_name_H-M   'P 1'
#
loop_
_entity.id
_entity.type
_entity.pdbx_description
1 polymer ?
#
loop_
_entity_poly.entity_id
_entity_poly.type
_entity_poly.pdbx_seq_one_letter_code
_entity_poly.pdbx_strand_id
1 'polypeptide(L)'
;MDRTCQTCHRESEEELRKNVYERQRKANEVRNQLENELVKAHLEAQFAWDKGATEKEMTPILKYIRQSQWRWDYGVASHGASFHAPQEITRILSNGLERAMQARIEIARVLARHGYTDEVPLPDVSTKEKAQKYIGLDMDGLHKNKEKFLETVVPKWVKKAKGKGLLIAAK
;
A
#
# COMPACT_ATOMS: atom_id res chain seq x y z
N MET A 1 10.90 -20.88 20.03
CA MET A 1 10.16 -21.80 19.13
C MET A 1 9.48 -22.87 19.98
N ASP A 2 10.28 -23.52 20.81
CA ASP A 2 9.93 -24.28 22.02
C ASP A 2 8.75 -23.76 22.87
N ARG A 3 8.65 -22.45 23.12
CA ARG A 3 7.60 -21.85 23.98
C ARG A 3 6.35 -21.35 23.25
N THR A 4 6.28 -21.51 21.92
CA THR A 4 5.19 -20.97 21.11
C THR A 4 4.63 -21.99 20.13
N CYS A 5 5.44 -22.41 19.15
CA CYS A 5 4.96 -23.29 18.08
C CYS A 5 5.11 -24.76 18.48
N GLN A 6 6.26 -25.13 19.05
CA GLN A 6 6.57 -26.51 19.40
C GLN A 6 5.86 -27.02 20.66
N THR A 7 5.07 -26.17 21.32
CA THR A 7 4.10 -26.63 22.32
C THR A 7 2.96 -27.44 21.68
N CYS A 8 2.71 -27.26 20.37
CA CYS A 8 1.65 -27.93 19.61
C CYS A 8 2.17 -28.70 18.38
N HIS A 9 3.28 -28.25 17.79
CA HIS A 9 3.88 -28.80 16.58
C HIS A 9 5.06 -29.73 16.89
N ARG A 10 5.22 -30.80 16.12
CA ARG A 10 6.31 -31.79 16.28
C ARG A 10 7.41 -31.65 15.23
N GLU A 11 7.19 -30.79 14.24
CA GLU A 11 8.14 -30.45 13.21
C GLU A 11 9.36 -29.69 13.78
N SER A 12 10.48 -29.73 13.05
CA SER A 12 11.66 -28.96 13.42
C SER A 12 11.39 -27.46 13.32
N GLU A 13 12.13 -26.66 14.11
CA GLU A 13 12.08 -25.20 14.01
C GLU A 13 12.33 -24.71 12.58
N GLU A 14 13.29 -25.35 11.89
CA GLU A 14 13.67 -25.02 10.52
C GLU A 14 12.51 -25.23 9.55
N GLU A 15 11.82 -26.37 9.63
CA GLU A 15 10.70 -26.67 8.74
C GLU A 15 9.51 -25.75 9.00
N LEU A 16 9.21 -25.44 10.27
CA LEU A 16 8.16 -24.45 10.61
C LEU A 16 8.51 -23.06 10.08
N ARG A 17 9.76 -22.62 10.21
CA ARG A 17 10.22 -21.32 9.71
C ARG A 17 10.16 -21.26 8.18
N LYS A 18 10.60 -22.31 7.49
CA LYS A 18 10.52 -22.44 6.03
C LYS A 18 9.08 -22.33 5.56
N ASN A 19 8.15 -23.02 6.24
CA ASN A 19 6.72 -22.96 5.99
C ASN A 19 6.13 -21.54 6.07
N VAL A 20 6.55 -20.75 7.07
CA VAL A 20 6.15 -19.35 7.21
C VAL A 20 6.68 -18.53 6.03
N TYR A 21 7.96 -18.64 5.71
CA TYR A 21 8.57 -17.87 4.62
C TYR A 21 8.00 -18.23 3.25
N GLU A 22 7.65 -19.49 3.01
CA GLU A 22 7.02 -19.89 1.76
C GLU A 22 5.66 -19.21 1.57
N ARG A 23 4.82 -19.20 2.61
CA ARG A 23 3.52 -18.53 2.59
C ARG A 23 3.66 -17.02 2.41
N GLN A 24 4.60 -16.40 3.11
CA GLN A 24 4.94 -14.99 2.94
C GLN A 24 5.37 -14.66 1.51
N ARG A 25 6.25 -15.46 0.91
CA ARG A 25 6.69 -15.24 -0.48
C ARG A 25 5.53 -15.33 -1.47
N LYS A 26 4.67 -16.36 -1.35
CA LYS A 26 3.50 -16.51 -2.23
C LYS A 26 2.53 -15.35 -2.12
N ALA A 27 2.23 -14.88 -0.90
CA ALA A 27 1.38 -13.72 -0.71
C ALA A 27 2.03 -12.44 -1.26
N ASN A 28 3.34 -12.25 -1.06
CA ASN A 28 4.07 -11.08 -1.55
C ASN A 28 4.15 -11.04 -3.08
N GLU A 29 4.21 -12.17 -3.76
CA GLU A 29 4.20 -12.22 -5.22
C GLU A 29 2.90 -11.61 -5.78
N VAL A 30 1.75 -12.05 -5.27
CA VAL A 30 0.44 -11.51 -5.66
C VAL A 30 0.30 -10.04 -5.25
N ARG A 31 0.80 -9.68 -4.06
CA ARG A 31 0.82 -8.29 -3.58
C ARG A 31 1.59 -7.39 -4.55
N ASN A 32 2.80 -7.78 -4.94
CA ASN A 32 3.64 -6.96 -5.82
C ASN A 32 3.01 -6.80 -7.21
N GLN A 33 2.38 -7.86 -7.74
CA GLN A 33 1.60 -7.76 -8.99
C GLN A 33 0.44 -6.77 -8.86
N LEU A 34 -0.34 -6.89 -7.77
CA LEU A 34 -1.43 -5.95 -7.47
C LEU A 34 -0.94 -4.51 -7.35
N GLU A 35 0.13 -4.26 -6.60
CA GLU A 35 0.71 -2.92 -6.44
C GLU A 35 1.12 -2.32 -7.79
N ASN A 36 1.79 -3.10 -8.64
CA ASN A 36 2.18 -2.66 -9.98
C ASN A 36 0.96 -2.26 -10.82
N GLU A 37 -0.07 -3.11 -10.84
CA GLU A 37 -1.28 -2.86 -11.65
C GLU A 37 -2.13 -1.72 -11.08
N LEU A 38 -2.17 -1.56 -9.76
CA LEU A 38 -2.89 -0.49 -9.09
C LEU A 38 -2.20 0.88 -9.29
N VAL A 39 -0.86 0.93 -9.24
CA VAL A 39 -0.08 2.13 -9.58
C VAL A 39 -0.37 2.56 -11.01
N LYS A 40 -0.31 1.63 -11.98
CA LYS A 40 -0.65 1.92 -13.38
C LYS A 40 -2.09 2.44 -13.49
N ALA A 41 -3.06 1.81 -12.84
CA ALA A 41 -4.46 2.23 -12.89
C ALA A 41 -4.65 3.68 -12.40
N HIS A 42 -3.95 4.12 -11.35
CA HIS A 42 -4.00 5.51 -10.89
C HIS A 42 -3.40 6.49 -11.89
N LEU A 43 -2.22 6.17 -12.45
CA LEU A 43 -1.52 7.02 -13.41
C LEU A 43 -2.26 7.12 -14.75
N GLU A 44 -2.82 6.00 -15.22
CA GLU A 44 -3.65 5.95 -16.42
C GLU A 44 -4.98 6.69 -16.22
N ALA A 45 -5.59 6.60 -15.03
CA ALA A 45 -6.77 7.39 -14.70
C ALA A 45 -6.48 8.90 -14.75
N GLN A 46 -5.34 9.34 -14.20
CA GLN A 46 -4.90 10.73 -14.32
C GLN A 46 -4.75 11.13 -15.80
N PHE A 47 -4.07 10.31 -16.60
CA PHE A 47 -3.92 10.58 -18.02
C PHE A 47 -5.25 10.67 -18.76
N ALA A 48 -6.24 9.83 -18.40
CA ALA A 48 -7.59 9.92 -18.95
C ALA A 48 -8.28 11.25 -18.61
N TRP A 49 -8.10 11.75 -17.38
CA TRP A 49 -8.58 13.08 -17.01
C TRP A 49 -7.91 14.18 -17.84
N ASP A 50 -6.59 14.12 -18.03
CA ASP A 50 -5.84 15.08 -18.84
C ASP A 50 -6.27 15.05 -20.32
N LYS A 51 -6.81 13.92 -20.78
CA LYS A 51 -7.39 13.74 -22.13
C LYS A 51 -8.86 14.15 -22.24
N GLY A 52 -9.47 14.65 -21.17
CA GLY A 52 -10.85 15.17 -21.19
C GLY A 52 -11.92 14.15 -20.83
N ALA A 53 -11.56 13.02 -20.20
CA ALA A 53 -12.54 12.10 -19.64
C ALA A 53 -13.51 12.82 -18.69
N THR A 54 -14.78 12.45 -18.77
CA THR A 54 -15.83 13.03 -17.92
C THR A 54 -16.00 12.26 -16.61
N GLU A 55 -16.58 12.88 -15.59
CA GLU A 55 -16.93 12.19 -14.34
C GLU A 55 -17.80 10.95 -14.54
N LYS A 56 -18.74 11.02 -15.47
CA LYS A 56 -19.62 9.89 -15.81
C LYS A 56 -18.82 8.71 -16.36
N GLU A 57 -17.84 8.98 -17.20
CA GLU A 57 -16.96 7.95 -17.78
C GLU A 57 -16.01 7.36 -16.73
N MET A 58 -15.53 8.19 -15.80
CA MET A 58 -14.56 7.79 -14.77
C MET A 58 -15.21 7.11 -13.56
N THR A 59 -16.51 7.32 -13.30
CA THR A 59 -17.24 6.72 -12.17
C THR A 59 -17.02 5.20 -12.01
N PRO A 60 -17.23 4.35 -13.05
CA PRO A 60 -16.97 2.91 -12.93
C PRO A 60 -15.49 2.59 -12.69
N ILE A 61 -14.56 3.33 -13.31
CA ILE A 61 -13.11 3.16 -13.15
C ILE A 61 -12.71 3.43 -11.69
N LEU A 62 -13.14 4.56 -11.13
CA LEU A 62 -12.84 4.94 -9.75
C LEU A 62 -13.42 3.95 -8.75
N LYS A 63 -14.58 3.35 -9.06
CA LYS A 63 -15.15 2.27 -8.25
C LYS A 63 -14.24 1.03 -8.25
N TYR A 64 -13.69 0.64 -9.40
CA TYR A 64 -12.75 -0.48 -9.48
C TYR A 64 -11.44 -0.19 -8.74
N ILE A 65 -10.86 1.00 -8.94
CA ILE A 65 -9.65 1.44 -8.22
C ILE A 65 -9.89 1.41 -6.70
N ARG A 66 -11.01 1.98 -6.23
CA ARG A 66 -11.40 1.95 -4.81
C ARG A 66 -11.51 0.52 -4.29
N GLN A 67 -12.16 -0.38 -5.03
CA GLN A 67 -12.35 -1.78 -4.63
C GLN A 67 -11.04 -2.56 -4.63
N SER A 68 -10.15 -2.28 -5.57
CA SER A 68 -8.83 -2.87 -5.67
C SER A 68 -7.95 -2.44 -4.49
N GLN A 69 -7.82 -1.12 -4.28
CA GLN A 69 -7.01 -0.56 -3.21
C GLN A 69 -7.51 -0.96 -1.82
N TRP A 70 -8.84 -1.02 -1.60
CA TRP A 70 -9.40 -1.53 -0.35
C TRP A 70 -8.94 -2.97 -0.03
N ARG A 71 -8.95 -3.86 -1.04
CA ARG A 71 -8.54 -5.26 -0.87
C ARG A 71 -7.05 -5.39 -0.67
N TRP A 72 -6.27 -4.64 -1.45
CA TRP A 72 -4.82 -4.54 -1.27
C TRP A 72 -4.49 -4.12 0.16
N ASP A 73 -5.04 -2.98 0.61
CA ASP A 73 -4.73 -2.37 1.91
C ASP A 73 -5.16 -3.30 3.06
N TYR A 74 -6.37 -3.87 2.99
CA TYR A 74 -6.81 -4.90 3.94
C TYR A 74 -5.82 -6.08 4.03
N GLY A 75 -5.29 -6.52 2.88
CA GLY A 75 -4.35 -7.64 2.80
C GLY A 75 -2.97 -7.33 3.39
N VAL A 76 -2.48 -6.08 3.28
CA VAL A 76 -1.11 -5.70 3.65
C VAL A 76 -1.02 -4.93 4.97
N ALA A 77 -2.11 -4.31 5.43
CA ALA A 77 -2.13 -3.51 6.67
C ALA A 77 -1.79 -4.33 7.92
N SER A 78 -2.03 -5.65 7.89
CA SER A 78 -1.51 -6.57 8.89
C SER A 78 -0.22 -7.24 8.38
N HIS A 79 0.92 -6.82 8.92
CA HIS A 79 2.24 -7.39 8.57
C HIS A 79 2.33 -8.92 8.80
N GLY A 80 1.53 -9.49 9.71
CA GLY A 80 1.47 -10.93 9.98
C GLY A 80 0.37 -11.68 9.23
N ALA A 81 -0.37 -11.03 8.33
CA ALA A 81 -1.59 -11.62 7.76
C ALA A 81 -1.33 -12.89 6.94
N SER A 82 -0.23 -12.94 6.19
CA SER A 82 0.19 -14.12 5.44
C SER A 82 0.64 -15.29 6.34
N PHE A 83 0.86 -15.05 7.62
CA PHE A 83 1.09 -16.09 8.62
C PHE A 83 -0.24 -16.53 9.26
N HIS A 84 -1.07 -15.57 9.69
CA HIS A 84 -2.33 -15.86 10.38
C HIS A 84 -3.41 -16.47 9.47
N ALA A 85 -3.51 -16.03 8.22
CA ALA A 85 -4.55 -16.45 7.27
C ALA A 85 -4.04 -16.46 5.80
N PRO A 86 -3.00 -17.25 5.47
CA PRO A 86 -2.31 -17.19 4.17
C PRO A 86 -3.22 -17.33 2.95
N GLN A 87 -4.17 -18.28 2.98
CA GLN A 87 -5.07 -18.53 1.86
C GLN A 87 -6.05 -17.38 1.66
N GLU A 88 -6.60 -16.85 2.75
CA GLU A 88 -7.57 -15.74 2.68
C GLU A 88 -6.89 -14.46 2.18
N ILE A 89 -5.68 -14.17 2.67
CA ILE A 89 -4.93 -13.00 2.23
C ILE A 89 -4.55 -13.12 0.76
N THR A 90 -4.11 -14.29 0.31
CA THR A 90 -3.84 -14.52 -1.11
C THR A 90 -5.11 -14.32 -1.95
N ARG A 91 -6.26 -14.85 -1.52
CA ARG A 91 -7.56 -14.68 -2.20
C ARG A 91 -7.98 -13.21 -2.28
N ILE A 92 -7.83 -12.46 -1.20
CA ILE A 92 -8.18 -11.03 -1.17
C ILE A 92 -7.27 -10.24 -2.11
N LEU A 93 -5.96 -10.49 -2.08
CA LEU A 93 -4.99 -9.84 -2.99
C LEU A 93 -5.29 -10.20 -4.45
N SER A 94 -5.57 -11.46 -4.78
CA SER A 94 -5.96 -11.84 -6.14
C SER A 94 -7.25 -11.14 -6.62
N ASN A 95 -8.24 -10.97 -5.73
CA ASN A 95 -9.43 -10.18 -6.05
C ASN A 95 -9.11 -8.69 -6.21
N GLY A 96 -8.15 -8.15 -5.47
CA GLY A 96 -7.65 -6.79 -5.67
C GLY A 96 -7.01 -6.62 -7.04
N LEU A 97 -6.20 -7.59 -7.46
CA LEU A 97 -5.54 -7.63 -8.77
C LEU A 97 -6.56 -7.67 -9.91
N GLU A 98 -7.58 -8.51 -9.81
CA GLU A 98 -8.69 -8.53 -10.78
C GLU A 98 -9.35 -7.15 -10.92
N ARG A 99 -9.64 -6.47 -9.80
CA ARG A 99 -10.24 -5.12 -9.82
C ARG A 99 -9.31 -4.06 -10.40
N ALA A 100 -8.00 -4.14 -10.17
CA ALA A 100 -7.05 -3.24 -10.80
C ALA A 100 -7.05 -3.43 -12.33
N MET A 101 -7.02 -4.68 -12.80
CA MET A 101 -7.07 -4.98 -14.23
C MET A 101 -8.38 -4.52 -14.89
N GLN A 102 -9.53 -4.67 -14.22
CA GLN A 102 -10.81 -4.12 -14.71
C GLN A 102 -10.75 -2.59 -14.84
N ALA A 103 -10.16 -1.89 -13.87
CA ALA A 103 -9.97 -0.45 -13.98
C ALA A 103 -9.15 -0.09 -15.21
N ARG A 104 -8.00 -0.74 -15.44
CA ARG A 104 -7.12 -0.47 -16.58
C ARG A 104 -7.80 -0.75 -17.93
N ILE A 105 -8.58 -1.83 -18.03
CA ILE A 105 -9.38 -2.14 -19.23
C ILE A 105 -10.40 -1.02 -19.52
N GLU A 106 -11.12 -0.56 -18.50
CA GLU A 106 -12.10 0.52 -18.67
C GLU A 106 -11.43 1.87 -18.99
N ILE A 107 -10.27 2.14 -18.40
CA ILE A 107 -9.47 3.33 -18.73
C ILE A 107 -9.06 3.32 -20.20
N ALA A 108 -8.54 2.19 -20.71
CA ALA A 108 -8.19 2.05 -22.12
C ALA A 108 -9.39 2.30 -23.05
N ARG A 109 -10.60 1.83 -22.67
CA ARG A 109 -11.84 2.09 -23.42
C ARG A 109 -12.24 3.56 -23.41
N VAL A 110 -12.08 4.26 -22.27
CA VAL A 110 -12.30 5.71 -22.18
C VAL A 110 -11.30 6.43 -23.08
N LEU A 111 -10.01 6.15 -22.95
CA LEU A 111 -8.96 6.76 -23.76
C LEU A 111 -9.21 6.58 -25.26
N ALA A 112 -9.63 5.39 -25.69
CA ALA A 112 -9.98 5.14 -27.09
C ALA A 112 -11.14 6.01 -27.58
N ARG A 113 -12.18 6.25 -26.74
CA ARG A 113 -13.27 7.19 -27.07
C ARG A 113 -12.80 8.63 -27.17
N HIS A 114 -11.77 8.99 -26.41
CA HIS A 114 -11.08 10.28 -26.47
C HIS A 114 -9.95 10.32 -27.51
N GLY A 115 -9.92 9.35 -28.44
CA GLY A 115 -9.00 9.34 -29.59
C GLY A 115 -7.57 8.93 -29.26
N TYR A 116 -7.33 8.28 -28.11
CA TYR A 116 -6.02 7.81 -27.70
C TYR A 116 -5.98 6.28 -27.62
N THR A 117 -5.14 5.65 -28.46
CA THR A 117 -5.05 4.18 -28.59
C THR A 117 -3.66 3.62 -28.29
N ASP A 118 -2.69 4.48 -28.01
CA ASP A 118 -1.32 4.07 -27.70
C ASP A 118 -1.17 3.68 -26.22
N GLU A 119 0.01 3.18 -25.86
CA GLU A 119 0.36 2.92 -24.45
C GLU A 119 0.51 4.24 -23.69
N VAL A 120 -0.16 4.36 -22.54
CA VAL A 120 -0.11 5.55 -21.69
C VAL A 120 1.35 5.81 -21.23
N PRO A 121 1.89 7.02 -21.43
CA PRO A 121 3.25 7.35 -21.01
C PRO A 121 3.29 7.50 -19.48
N LEU A 122 3.75 6.45 -18.80
CA LEU A 122 3.85 6.45 -17.34
C LEU A 122 5.07 7.26 -16.85
N PRO A 123 4.90 8.11 -15.82
CA PRO A 123 6.03 8.78 -15.17
C PRO A 123 6.95 7.78 -14.48
N ASP A 124 8.21 8.17 -14.31
CA ASP A 124 9.15 7.40 -13.50
C ASP A 124 8.88 7.62 -12.00
N VAL A 125 8.28 6.62 -11.36
CA VAL A 125 8.03 6.53 -9.91
C VAL A 125 8.82 5.40 -9.25
N SER A 126 9.97 5.03 -9.84
CA SER A 126 10.79 3.87 -9.42
C SER A 126 11.44 3.97 -8.04
N THR A 127 11.51 5.18 -7.45
CA THR A 127 12.02 5.38 -6.09
C THR A 127 11.02 6.15 -5.25
N LYS A 128 11.16 6.03 -3.93
CA LYS A 128 10.36 6.79 -2.96
C LYS A 128 10.38 8.29 -3.28
N GLU A 129 11.56 8.84 -3.54
CA GLU A 129 11.78 10.26 -3.79
C GLU A 129 11.10 10.70 -5.09
N LYS A 130 11.21 9.89 -6.16
CA LYS A 130 10.54 10.16 -7.43
C LYS A 130 9.02 10.11 -7.29
N ALA A 131 8.49 9.10 -6.61
CA ALA A 131 7.05 8.98 -6.34
C ALA A 131 6.51 10.14 -5.50
N GLN A 132 7.21 10.52 -4.42
CA GLN A 132 6.84 11.66 -3.57
C GLN A 132 6.84 12.98 -4.34
N LYS A 133 7.88 13.21 -5.16
CA LYS A 133 7.96 14.39 -6.03
C LYS A 133 6.83 14.42 -7.05
N TYR A 134 6.51 13.27 -7.67
CA TYR A 134 5.45 13.16 -8.67
C TYR A 134 4.09 13.57 -8.12
N ILE A 135 3.75 13.14 -6.90
CA ILE A 135 2.48 13.51 -6.24
C ILE A 135 2.52 14.89 -5.56
N GLY A 136 3.60 15.66 -5.74
CA GLY A 136 3.69 17.05 -5.29
C GLY A 136 4.07 17.26 -3.82
N LEU A 137 4.68 16.28 -3.15
CA LEU A 137 5.11 16.45 -1.75
C LEU A 137 6.42 17.26 -1.64
N ASP A 138 6.39 18.38 -0.92
CA ASP A 138 7.58 19.09 -0.45
C ASP A 138 8.19 18.37 0.77
N MET A 139 8.99 17.35 0.50
CA MET A 139 9.59 16.52 1.55
C MET A 139 10.57 17.29 2.44
N ASP A 140 11.30 18.27 1.90
CA ASP A 140 12.23 19.09 2.67
C ASP A 140 11.48 19.96 3.68
N GLY A 141 10.41 20.63 3.23
CA GLY A 141 9.53 21.39 4.11
C GLY A 141 8.86 20.52 5.17
N LEU A 142 8.32 19.36 4.78
CA LEU A 142 7.68 18.41 5.70
C LEU A 142 8.65 17.89 6.77
N HIS A 143 9.89 17.55 6.41
CA HIS A 143 10.90 17.12 7.37
C HIS A 143 11.32 18.23 8.32
N LYS A 144 11.60 19.44 7.82
CA LYS A 144 11.94 20.60 8.68
C LYS A 144 10.83 20.93 9.67
N ASN A 145 9.58 20.88 9.23
CA ASN A 145 8.43 21.10 10.11
C ASN A 145 8.32 20.01 11.18
N LYS A 146 8.55 18.75 10.81
CA LYS A 146 8.51 17.64 11.76
C LYS A 146 9.64 17.72 12.79
N GLU A 147 10.86 18.05 12.36
CA GLU A 147 12.02 18.25 13.22
C GLU A 147 11.76 19.37 14.23
N LYS A 148 11.32 20.54 13.77
CA LYS A 148 10.94 21.66 14.64
C LYS A 148 9.87 21.26 15.66
N PHE A 149 8.86 20.48 15.26
CA PHE A 149 7.86 19.96 16.20
C PHE A 149 8.47 19.05 17.27
N LEU A 150 9.35 18.12 16.87
CA LEU A 150 10.04 17.21 17.77
C LEU A 150 10.98 17.92 18.74
N GLU A 151 11.61 19.02 18.35
CA GLU A 151 12.50 19.79 19.21
C GLU A 151 11.78 20.77 20.13
N THR A 152 10.62 21.30 19.71
CA THR A 152 9.97 22.40 20.43
C THR A 152 8.72 22.00 21.19
N VAL A 153 7.93 21.04 20.70
CA VAL A 153 6.64 20.67 21.28
C VAL A 153 6.76 19.42 22.14
N VAL A 154 7.40 18.37 21.63
CA VAL A 154 7.54 17.10 22.36
C VAL A 154 8.25 17.28 23.71
N PRO A 155 9.35 18.05 23.84
CA PRO A 155 10.00 18.24 25.13
C PRO A 155 9.11 18.99 26.13
N LYS A 156 8.28 19.94 25.66
CA LYS A 156 7.29 20.63 26.51
C LYS A 156 6.23 19.65 27.01
N TRP A 157 5.74 18.75 26.15
CA TRP A 157 4.79 17.71 26.55
C TRP A 157 5.41 16.74 27.57
N VAL A 158 6.63 16.28 27.33
CA VAL A 158 7.37 15.41 28.26
C VAL A 158 7.59 16.11 29.60
N LYS A 159 8.04 17.37 29.62
CA LYS A 159 8.23 18.16 30.85
C LYS A 159 6.91 18.32 31.62
N LYS A 160 5.82 18.64 30.93
CA LYS A 160 4.49 18.78 31.53
C LYS A 160 3.98 17.46 32.11
N ALA A 161 4.18 16.35 31.40
CA ALA A 161 3.78 15.02 31.87
C ALA A 161 4.59 14.58 33.10
N LYS A 162 5.91 14.82 33.10
CA LYS A 162 6.78 14.57 34.27
C LYS A 162 6.38 15.43 35.48
N GLY A 163 6.14 16.73 35.29
CA GLY A 163 5.72 17.63 36.37
C GLY A 163 4.35 17.27 36.99
N LYS A 164 3.51 16.53 36.26
CA LYS A 164 2.23 15.99 36.74
C LYS A 164 2.32 14.55 37.25
N GLY A 165 3.50 13.93 37.24
CA GLY A 165 3.68 12.52 37.60
C GLY A 165 3.04 11.51 36.62
N LEU A 166 2.66 11.93 35.41
CA LEU A 166 2.02 11.07 34.39
C LEU A 166 3.01 10.32 33.49
N LEU A 167 4.29 10.74 33.53
CA LEU A 167 5.37 10.09 32.80
C LEU A 167 6.54 9.86 33.75
N ILE A 168 6.74 8.61 34.12
CA ILE A 168 7.87 8.18 34.93
C ILE A 168 9.01 7.90 33.95
N ALA A 169 10.17 8.56 34.12
CA ALA A 169 11.36 8.16 33.39
C ALA A 169 11.66 6.70 33.78
N ALA A 170 11.87 5.82 32.79
CA ALA A 170 12.37 4.48 33.08
C ALA A 170 13.61 4.62 33.97
N LYS A 171 13.63 3.90 35.10
CA LYS A 171 14.80 3.83 35.98
C LYS A 171 15.97 3.21 35.24
#